data_AF-A0A2T6NUN4-F1
#
_entry.id   AF-A0A2T6NUN4-F1
#
_cell.length_a   1.000
_cell.length_b   1.000
_cell.length_c   1.000
_cell.angle_alpha   90.00
_cell.angle_beta   90.00
_cell.angle_gamma   90.00
#
_symmetry.space_group_name_H-M   'P 1'
#
loop_
_entity.id
_entity.type
_entity.pdbx_description
1 polymer ?
#
loop_
_entity_poly.entity_id
_entity_poly.type
_entity_poly.pdbx_seq_one_letter_code
_entity_poly.pdbx_strand_id
1 'polypeptide(L)' 'MQIKKIVRLLGNYLDRGKKRGKEDLDTIDDLLKRLEGRRDQLRHKLLQEKRVCKQKRLKAELKIVEMKLKKGRKRRQTFK' A
#
# COMPACT_ATOMS: atom_id res chain seq x y z
N MET A 1 3.33 -4.63 -12.96
CA MET A 1 3.72 -4.24 -11.58
C MET A 1 2.87 -3.07 -11.05
N GLN A 2 1.56 -3.25 -10.84
CA GLN A 2 0.68 -2.17 -10.34
C GLN A 2 0.98 -1.78 -8.88
N ILE A 3 1.33 -2.74 -8.01
CA ILE A 3 1.68 -2.48 -6.61
C ILE A 3 2.91 -1.57 -6.51
N LYS A 4 3.96 -1.81 -7.32
CA LYS A 4 5.16 -0.97 -7.30
C LYS A 4 4.86 0.48 -7.68
N LYS A 5 3.95 0.72 -8.65
CA LYS A 5 3.52 2.07 -9.03
C LYS A 5 2.80 2.77 -7.88
N ILE A 6 1.83 2.10 -7.23
CA ILE A 6 1.09 2.67 -6.10
C ILE A 6 2.04 2.96 -4.93
N VAL A 7 2.95 2.03 -4.63
CA VAL A 7 3.95 2.19 -3.57
C VAL A 7 4.94 3.33 -3.86
N ARG A 8 5.34 3.51 -5.13
CA ARG A 8 6.24 4.59 -5.54
C ARG A 8 5.54 5.94 -5.46
N LEU A 9 4.30 6.04 -5.94
CA LEU A 9 3.48 7.25 -5.81
C LEU A 9 3.28 7.59 -4.34
N LEU A 10 2.85 6.63 -3.52
CA LEU A 10 2.70 6.82 -2.08
C LEU A 10 4.02 7.29 -1.44
N GLY A 11 5.15 6.69 -1.81
CA GLY A 11 6.47 7.14 -1.36
C GLY A 11 6.75 8.60 -1.73
N ASN A 12 6.55 8.97 -3.00
CA ASN A 12 6.76 10.33 -3.51
C ASN A 12 5.88 11.35 -2.79
N TYR A 13 4.59 11.05 -2.63
CA TYR A 13 3.68 11.92 -1.91
C TYR A 13 4.12 12.05 -0.46
N LEU A 14 4.49 10.95 0.19
CA LEU A 14 4.90 10.93 1.60
C LEU A 14 6.27 11.60 1.87
N ASP A 15 7.22 11.57 0.94
CA ASP A 15 8.55 12.19 1.07
C ASP A 15 8.57 13.69 0.71
N ARG A 16 7.61 14.18 -0.09
CA ARG A 16 7.42 15.63 -0.29
C ARG A 16 6.90 16.25 1.01
N GLY A 17 7.75 17.01 1.70
CA GLY A 17 7.53 17.53 3.05
C GLY A 17 6.85 18.90 3.15
N LYS A 18 6.20 19.09 4.32
CA LYS A 18 5.80 20.30 5.07
C LYS A 18 4.76 21.32 4.54
N LYS A 19 4.32 21.31 3.28
CA LYS A 19 3.11 22.08 2.88
C LYS A 19 2.26 21.23 1.95
N ARG A 20 1.35 20.43 2.53
CA ARG A 20 0.35 19.69 1.76
C ARG A 20 -0.97 20.42 1.84
N GLY A 21 -1.52 20.73 0.67
CA GLY A 21 -2.93 21.10 0.55
C GLY A 21 -3.83 19.90 0.85
N LYS A 22 -5.13 20.16 1.02
CA LYS A 22 -6.17 19.14 1.22
C LYS A 22 -6.11 18.04 0.14
N GLU A 23 -5.85 18.45 -1.11
CA GLU A 23 -5.75 17.55 -2.28
C GLU A 23 -4.63 16.50 -2.19
N ASP A 24 -3.47 16.86 -1.64
CA ASP A 24 -2.36 15.90 -1.47
C ASP A 24 -2.68 14.87 -0.38
N LEU A 25 -3.40 15.30 0.66
CA LEU A 25 -3.84 14.42 1.73
C LEU A 25 -4.93 13.46 1.24
N ASP A 26 -5.90 13.97 0.47
CA ASP A 26 -6.94 13.15 -0.18
C ASP A 26 -6.30 12.13 -1.15
N THR A 27 -5.29 12.55 -1.92
CA THR A 27 -4.54 11.65 -2.81
C THR A 27 -3.81 10.54 -2.03
N ILE A 28 -3.24 10.85 -0.87
CA ILE A 28 -2.61 9.84 0.00
C ILE A 28 -3.65 8.88 0.54
N ASP A 29 -4.80 9.38 0.97
CA ASP A 29 -5.89 8.56 1.51
C ASP A 29 -6.46 7.64 0.41
N ASP A 30 -6.57 8.11 -0.84
CA ASP A 30 -6.93 7.29 -2.00
C ASP A 30 -5.89 6.22 -2.33
N LEU A 31 -4.60 6.58 -2.30
CA LEU A 31 -3.51 5.61 -2.52
C LEU A 31 -3.48 4.54 -1.41
N LEU A 32 -3.79 4.91 -0.17
CA LEU A 32 -3.94 3.97 0.95
C LEU A 32 -5.14 3.03 0.74
N LYS A 33 -6.32 3.56 0.35
CA LYS A 33 -7.50 2.75 0.01
C LYS A 33 -7.21 1.75 -1.13
N ARG A 34 -6.51 2.19 -2.18
CA ARG A 34 -6.09 1.30 -3.29
C ARG A 34 -5.14 0.20 -2.82
N LEU A 35 -4.21 0.51 -1.91
CA LEU A 35 -3.32 -0.49 -1.30
C LEU A 35 -4.09 -1.49 -0.42
N GLU A 36 -5.12 -1.04 0.31
CA GLU A 36 -5.99 -1.91 1.10
C GLU A 36 -6.80 -2.87 0.22
N GLY A 37 -7.45 -2.36 -0.83
CA GLY A 37 -8.14 -3.23 -1.78
C GLY A 37 -7.20 -4.27 -2.40
N ARG A 38 -5.93 -3.90 -2.64
CA ARG A 38 -4.93 -4.84 -3.15
C ARG A 38 -4.46 -5.86 -2.11
N ARG A 39 -4.36 -5.47 -0.83
CA ARG A 39 -4.11 -6.39 0.29
C ARG A 39 -5.19 -7.47 0.32
N ASP A 40 -6.45 -7.07 0.24
CA ASP A 40 -7.58 -7.99 0.37
C ASP A 40 -7.66 -8.94 -0.84
N GLN A 41 -7.40 -8.44 -2.06
CA GLN A 41 -7.23 -9.29 -3.25
C GLN A 41 -6.10 -10.31 -3.08
N LEU A 42 -4.95 -9.90 -2.52
CA LEU A 42 -3.83 -10.81 -2.29
C LEU A 42 -4.15 -11.85 -1.20
N ARG A 43 -4.87 -11.48 -0.13
CA ARG A 43 -5.35 -12.43 0.88
C ARG A 43 -6.28 -13.46 0.26
N HIS A 44 -7.25 -13.01 -0.52
CA HIS A 44 -8.21 -13.91 -1.18
C HIS A 44 -7.49 -14.87 -2.14
N LYS A 45 -6.55 -14.37 -2.95
CA LYS A 45 -5.72 -15.21 -3.83
C LYS A 45 -4.87 -16.20 -3.04
N LEU A 46 -4.30 -15.79 -1.91
CA LEU A 46 -3.49 -16.67 -1.07
C LEU A 46 -4.32 -17.82 -0.48
N LEU A 47 -5.58 -17.57 -0.11
CA LEU A 47 -6.50 -18.59 0.40
C LEU A 47 -6.87 -19.63 -0.68
N GLN A 48 -7.02 -19.19 -1.92
CA GLN A 48 -7.40 -20.07 -3.03
C GLN A 48 -6.21 -20.78 -3.70
N GLU A 49 -5.00 -20.26 -3.54
CA GLU A 49 -3.80 -20.80 -4.19
C GLU A 49 -3.29 -22.05 -3.48
N LYS A 50 -3.30 -23.19 -4.19
CA LYS A 50 -2.82 -24.48 -3.66
C LYS A 50 -1.32 -24.70 -3.87
N ARG A 51 -0.68 -23.98 -4.81
CA ARG A 51 0.75 -24.16 -5.13
C ARG A 51 1.63 -23.42 -4.12
N VAL A 52 2.45 -24.17 -3.37
CA VAL A 52 3.37 -23.64 -2.34
C VAL A 52 4.27 -22.51 -2.87
N CYS A 53 4.84 -22.66 -4.06
CA CYS A 53 5.71 -21.63 -4.66
C CYS A 53 4.95 -20.30 -4.91
N LYS A 54 3.69 -20.38 -5.35
CA LYS A 54 2.86 -19.20 -5.56
C LYS A 54 2.37 -18.61 -4.24
N GLN A 55 2.03 -19.44 -3.26
CA GLN A 55 1.71 -18.98 -1.91
C GLN A 55 2.88 -18.20 -1.27
N LYS A 56 4.12 -18.69 -1.39
CA LYS A 56 5.32 -17.97 -0.90
C LYS A 56 5.45 -16.59 -1.54
N ARG A 57 5.25 -16.48 -2.86
CA ARG A 57 5.26 -15.19 -3.58
C ARG A 57 4.13 -14.27 -3.11
N LEU A 58 2.91 -14.79 -3.00
CA LEU A 58 1.75 -14.03 -2.52
C LEU A 58 1.93 -13.55 -1.08
N LYS A 59 2.51 -14.36 -0.18
CA LYS A 59 2.86 -13.95 1.19
C LYS A 59 3.90 -12.83 1.20
N ALA A 60 4.93 -12.92 0.34
CA ALA A 60 5.94 -11.86 0.22
C ALA A 60 5.32 -10.54 -0.29
N GLU A 61 4.48 -10.61 -1.32
CA GLU A 61 3.74 -9.44 -1.82
C GLU A 61 2.81 -8.86 -0.76
N LEU A 62 2.08 -9.70 -0.03
CA LEU A 62 1.21 -9.30 1.06
C LEU A 62 1.99 -8.52 2.14
N LYS A 63 3.13 -9.07 2.57
CA LYS A 63 3.98 -8.45 3.60
C LYS A 63 4.50 -7.08 3.15
N ILE A 64 4.88 -6.94 1.88
CA ILE A 64 5.29 -5.64 1.31
C ILE A 64 4.13 -4.64 1.38
N VAL A 65 2.92 -5.05 0.97
CA VAL A 65 1.73 -4.19 1.00
C VAL A 65 1.39 -3.77 2.43
N GLU A 66 1.37 -4.70 3.39
CA GLU A 66 1.10 -4.43 4.80
C GLU A 66 2.14 -3.48 5.42
N MET A 67 3.42 -3.68 5.15
CA MET A 67 4.48 -2.78 5.60
C MET A 67 4.31 -1.36 5.04
N LYS A 68 3.92 -1.24 3.76
CA LYS A 68 3.71 0.06 3.11
C LYS A 68 2.47 0.77 3.63
N LEU A 69 1.38 0.04 3.88
CA LEU A 69 0.19 0.56 4.56
C LEU A 69 0.52 1.08 5.96
N LYS A 70 1.26 0.31 6.76
CA LYS A 70 1.68 0.73 8.11
C LYS A 70 2.51 2.01 8.06
N LYS A 71 3.50 2.10 7.16
CA LYS A 71 4.33 3.30 6.98
C LYS A 71 3.51 4.51 6.49
N GLY A 72 2.61 4.29 5.52
CA GLY A 72 1.77 5.34 4.96
C GLY A 72 0.78 5.91 5.97
N ARG A 73 0.09 5.06 6.73
CA ARG A 73 -0.80 5.47 7.82
C ARG A 73 -0.05 6.23 8.92
N LYS A 74 1.12 5.73 9.34
CA LYS A 74 1.95 6.40 10.37
C LYS A 74 2.38 7.80 9.91
N ARG A 75 2.85 7.94 8.67
CA ARG A 75 3.21 9.26 8.13
C ARG A 75 1.97 10.16 7.95
N ARG A 76 0.83 9.63 7.49
CA ARG A 76 -0.43 10.40 7.37
C ARG A 76 -0.89 10.99 8.69
N GLN A 77 -0.75 10.26 9.80
CA GLN A 77 -1.02 10.76 11.15
C GLN A 77 -0.11 11.92 11.54
N THR A 78 1.12 11.98 11.02
CA THR A 78 2.03 13.12 11.26
C THR A 78 1.60 14.39 10.52
N PHE A 79 0.67 14.28 9.56
CA PHE A 79 0.11 15.41 8.80
C PHE A 79 -1.33 15.75 9.21
N LYS A 80 -1.86 15.12 10.27
CA LYS A 80 -3.17 15.44 10.86
C LYS A 80 -2.94 16.32 12.08
#